data_AF-A0A210QB81-F1
#
_entry.id   AF-A0A210QB81-F1
#
_cell.length_a   1.000
_cell.length_b   1.000
_cell.length_c   1.000
_cell.angle_alpha   90.00
_cell.angle_beta   90.00
_cell.angle_gamma   90.00
#
_symmetry.space_group_name_H-M   'P 1'
#
loop_
_entity.id
_entity.type
_entity.pdbx_description
1 polymer ?
#
loop_
_entity_poly.entity_id
_entity_poly.type
_entity_poly.pdbx_seq_one_letter_code
_entity_poly.pdbx_strand_id
1 'polypeptide(L)'
;MDPNQTCSKTKTNLDKSRSFWDGHGDHVRTMLAYFAGCNVALLDFLAGFPLGVLTGSVAPPVDTGDNSNDQNKYDRSACALFRERLKVRFGREHNRMPKLKRKAKNDEEDASKAKKSCQNKEADSNNQKIVKSPDFDSKTIPSANPGPSKKAVNSGFEADKRLPALFYRKSCLQLAKDLLGRVLVRRCPTSGDLLCGKIVETEAYLGREDKAAHSYKGKKTDKNSAMFMDPGTAYVYNIYGMYCCFNVSSEGEGAAVLLRAIEPIQGLEIMTRNRSAQRKETAKALKSKELGNGPSKFCQALAITKNTINKQDLVSSPDIWMVAGENIDDRQVVASKRINIGYAEDWVDKPYRFYVLDNSCVSVRDKSAEALLRSS
;
A
#
# COMPACT_ATOMS: atom_id res chain seq x y z
N MET A 1 3.02 74.62 43.77
CA MET A 1 3.37 74.33 45.17
C MET A 1 3.65 72.84 45.27
N ASP A 2 4.75 72.53 45.94
CA ASP A 2 5.48 71.26 45.98
C ASP A 2 4.83 70.26 46.99
N PRO A 3 5.43 69.11 47.36
CA PRO A 3 5.13 67.76 46.89
C PRO A 3 4.79 66.79 48.06
N ASN A 4 4.79 65.48 47.76
CA ASN A 4 4.96 64.33 48.65
C ASN A 4 3.75 63.62 49.30
N GLN A 5 3.95 62.30 49.33
CA GLN A 5 3.24 61.22 50.04
C GLN A 5 2.02 60.60 49.33
N THR A 6 1.93 59.29 49.07
CA THR A 6 2.77 58.15 49.49
C THR A 6 2.42 56.92 48.66
N CYS A 7 3.46 56.24 48.16
CA CYS A 7 3.68 54.80 48.18
C CYS A 7 2.45 53.86 48.27
N SER A 8 2.06 53.24 47.14
CA SER A 8 2.22 51.79 46.96
C SER A 8 1.78 51.34 45.55
N LYS A 9 2.69 50.64 44.86
CA LYS A 9 2.42 49.73 43.73
C LYS A 9 1.93 50.36 42.41
N THR A 10 2.80 51.09 41.74
CA THR A 10 2.83 51.10 40.27
C THR A 10 3.56 49.84 39.77
N LYS A 11 3.11 49.33 38.61
CA LYS A 11 3.57 48.14 37.86
C LYS A 11 2.82 46.81 38.11
N THR A 12 1.54 46.79 37.76
CA THR A 12 0.89 45.58 37.22
C THR A 12 0.28 45.91 35.86
N ASN A 13 1.12 45.93 34.81
CA ASN A 13 0.76 45.63 33.41
C ASN A 13 1.94 45.75 32.43
N LEU A 14 3.15 45.35 32.86
CA LEU A 14 4.32 45.25 31.98
C LEU A 14 5.21 44.06 32.35
N ASP A 15 4.59 43.00 32.90
CA ASP A 15 5.26 41.73 33.23
C ASP A 15 4.36 40.50 32.97
N LYS A 16 3.40 40.62 32.05
CA LYS A 16 2.59 39.49 31.53
C LYS A 16 2.71 39.30 30.01
N SER A 17 3.73 39.88 29.39
CA SER A 17 4.07 39.66 27.98
C SER A 17 5.51 39.17 27.78
N ARG A 18 6.16 38.68 28.85
CA ARG A 18 7.53 38.14 28.83
C ARG A 18 7.65 36.71 29.36
N SER A 19 6.55 35.96 29.31
CA SER A 19 6.51 34.53 29.63
C SER A 19 5.68 33.71 28.61
N PHE A 20 5.66 34.15 27.35
CA PHE A 20 4.98 33.43 26.25
C PHE A 20 5.92 33.10 25.07
N TRP A 21 7.20 33.48 25.14
CA TRP A 21 8.17 33.31 24.04
C TRP A 21 9.50 32.67 24.45
N ASP A 22 9.50 31.74 25.41
CA ASP A 22 10.67 30.90 25.72
C ASP A 22 10.38 29.39 25.56
N GLY A 23 9.43 29.03 24.70
CA GLY A 23 9.01 27.63 24.52
C GLY A 23 9.14 27.05 23.12
N HIS A 24 9.55 27.81 22.10
CA HIS A 24 9.47 27.37 20.70
C HIS A 24 10.73 27.73 19.88
N GLY A 25 11.91 27.50 20.48
CA GLY A 25 13.22 27.80 19.88
C GLY A 25 13.99 26.60 19.32
N ASP A 26 13.45 25.37 19.34
CA ASP A 26 14.23 24.14 19.04
C ASP A 26 13.73 23.29 17.86
N HIS A 27 12.84 23.82 17.01
CA HIS A 27 12.36 23.11 15.82
C HIS A 27 12.75 23.70 14.47
N VAL A 28 13.57 24.76 14.46
CA VAL A 28 14.10 25.35 13.21
C VAL A 28 15.60 25.06 13.00
N ARG A 29 16.31 24.51 14.00
CA ARG A 29 17.71 24.06 13.84
C ARG A 29 17.88 22.59 13.46
N THR A 30 16.86 21.75 13.64
CA THR A 30 16.92 20.32 13.27
C THR A 30 16.55 20.05 11.79
N MET A 31 16.02 21.04 11.07
CA MET A 31 15.67 20.90 9.64
C MET A 31 16.76 21.33 8.65
N LEU A 32 17.87 21.90 9.12
CA LEU A 32 18.98 22.34 8.25
C LEU A 32 20.24 21.45 8.33
N ALA A 33 20.19 20.34 9.07
CA ALA A 33 21.26 19.32 9.09
C ALA A 33 20.94 18.08 8.22
N TYR A 34 19.78 18.03 7.55
CA TYR A 34 19.37 16.88 6.73
C TYR A 34 19.72 17.00 5.23
N PHE A 35 20.34 18.11 4.82
CA PHE A 35 20.73 18.36 3.42
C PHE A 35 22.24 18.43 3.16
N ALA A 36 23.08 18.10 4.14
CA ALA A 36 24.52 18.04 3.94
C ALA A 36 25.15 16.84 4.67
N GLY A 37 25.59 15.84 3.89
CA GLY A 37 26.77 15.06 4.24
C GLY A 37 26.56 13.68 4.89
N CYS A 38 27.13 12.70 4.19
CA CYS A 38 27.83 11.53 4.72
C CYS A 38 27.07 10.29 5.22
N ASN A 39 27.30 9.19 4.49
CA ASN A 39 28.09 8.06 5.00
C ASN A 39 28.42 8.11 6.50
N VAL A 40 27.62 7.48 7.36
CA VAL A 40 28.12 6.69 8.50
C VAL A 40 26.99 5.75 8.95
N ALA A 41 27.06 4.48 8.56
CA ALA A 41 26.26 3.40 9.15
C ALA A 41 27.06 2.10 9.02
N LEU A 42 28.26 2.11 9.62
CA LEU A 42 29.10 0.95 9.84
C LEU A 42 30.01 1.28 11.02
N LEU A 43 29.44 1.40 12.24
CA LEU A 43 30.17 1.41 13.52
C LEU A 43 29.20 1.53 14.71
N ASP A 44 28.30 0.55 14.86
CA ASP A 44 27.51 0.35 16.10
C ASP A 44 27.40 -1.14 16.47
N PHE A 45 28.48 -1.91 16.25
CA PHE A 45 28.53 -3.32 16.66
C PHE A 45 29.78 -3.70 17.49
N LEU A 46 30.61 -2.75 17.93
CA LEU A 46 31.79 -3.04 18.74
C LEU A 46 31.99 -2.00 19.85
N ALA A 47 31.13 -2.03 20.87
CA ALA A 47 31.43 -1.45 22.19
C ALA A 47 30.43 -1.99 23.22
N GLY A 48 30.73 -3.16 23.78
CA GLY A 48 29.87 -3.81 24.77
C GLY A 48 30.65 -4.79 25.64
N PHE A 49 31.71 -4.32 26.28
CA PHE A 49 32.39 -5.03 27.36
C PHE A 49 32.62 -4.06 28.52
N PRO A 50 32.12 -4.33 29.73
CA PRO A 50 32.65 -3.73 30.94
C PRO A 50 33.71 -4.67 31.56
N LEU A 51 34.89 -4.10 31.84
CA LEU A 51 35.92 -4.68 32.70
C LEU A 51 35.61 -4.33 34.16
N GLY A 52 35.57 -5.34 35.02
CA GLY A 52 35.49 -5.21 36.48
C GLY A 52 35.92 -6.51 37.16
N VAL A 53 36.99 -6.43 37.95
CA VAL A 53 37.84 -7.47 38.55
C VAL A 53 37.23 -8.08 39.82
N LEU A 54 37.40 -9.40 40.05
CA LEU A 54 37.75 -10.01 41.36
C LEU A 54 38.00 -11.54 41.25
N THR A 55 39.28 -11.91 41.41
CA THR A 55 39.88 -13.07 42.12
C THR A 55 39.16 -14.42 42.19
N GLY A 56 39.85 -15.49 41.78
CA GLY A 56 39.55 -16.87 42.23
C GLY A 56 40.22 -17.96 41.39
N SER A 57 41.35 -18.48 41.90
CA SER A 57 42.14 -19.62 41.41
C SER A 57 41.37 -20.96 41.43
N VAL A 58 41.51 -21.85 40.41
CA VAL A 58 41.85 -23.30 40.50
C VAL A 58 42.23 -23.84 39.10
N ALA A 59 43.22 -24.74 39.07
CA ALA A 59 43.93 -25.40 37.96
C ALA A 59 43.10 -26.35 37.03
N PRO A 60 43.65 -26.81 35.89
CA PRO A 60 42.91 -27.49 34.82
C PRO A 60 42.97 -29.03 34.91
N PRO A 61 42.15 -29.74 34.11
CA PRO A 61 42.57 -31.04 33.59
C PRO A 61 42.47 -31.16 32.07
N VAL A 62 43.62 -31.51 31.50
CA VAL A 62 43.92 -32.62 30.59
C VAL A 62 42.96 -32.93 29.43
N ASP A 63 43.57 -32.76 28.26
CA ASP A 63 43.29 -33.18 26.89
C ASP A 63 42.91 -34.66 26.72
N THR A 64 41.82 -34.93 25.99
CA THR A 64 41.74 -36.09 25.06
C THR A 64 40.88 -35.67 23.87
N GLY A 65 41.50 -35.71 22.69
CA GLY A 65 40.99 -35.10 21.47
C GLY A 65 39.89 -35.87 20.77
N ASP A 66 39.12 -35.11 19.98
CA ASP A 66 38.49 -35.61 18.78
C ASP A 66 38.21 -34.48 17.78
N ASN A 67 38.20 -34.87 16.51
CA ASN A 67 37.52 -34.28 15.36
C ASN A 67 38.16 -33.20 14.48
N SER A 68 38.30 -33.67 13.23
CA SER A 68 38.57 -33.00 11.98
C SER A 68 37.78 -31.71 11.73
N ASN A 69 38.59 -30.69 11.49
CA ASN A 69 38.41 -29.47 10.72
C ASN A 69 37.51 -29.59 9.46
N ASP A 70 36.27 -29.07 9.48
CA ASP A 70 35.66 -28.44 8.29
C ASP A 70 34.46 -27.52 8.65
N GLN A 71 34.75 -26.35 9.19
CA GLN A 71 33.78 -25.26 9.38
C GLN A 71 34.37 -23.94 8.88
N ASN A 72 34.61 -23.83 7.57
CA ASN A 72 34.79 -22.51 6.95
C ASN A 72 34.66 -22.48 5.40
N LYS A 73 33.62 -23.10 4.83
CA LYS A 73 33.39 -23.11 3.37
C LYS A 73 32.11 -22.40 2.87
N TYR A 74 31.53 -21.52 3.67
CA TYR A 74 30.42 -20.67 3.22
C TYR A 74 30.66 -19.21 3.61
N ASP A 75 31.50 -18.46 2.89
CA ASP A 75 31.21 -17.02 2.62
C ASP A 75 32.14 -16.30 1.62
N ARG A 76 32.68 -16.96 0.58
CA ARG A 76 33.48 -16.23 -0.45
C ARG A 76 32.73 -15.95 -1.75
N SER A 77 31.70 -16.73 -2.09
CA SER A 77 30.94 -16.54 -3.33
C SER A 77 29.84 -15.47 -3.21
N ALA A 78 29.17 -15.38 -2.05
CA ALA A 78 28.13 -14.39 -1.81
C ALA A 78 28.70 -12.95 -1.70
N CYS A 79 29.83 -12.79 -1.01
CA CYS A 79 30.55 -11.51 -0.93
C CYS A 79 31.08 -11.02 -2.29
N ALA A 80 31.47 -11.92 -3.21
CA ALA A 80 31.93 -11.55 -4.54
C ALA A 80 30.77 -11.06 -5.44
N LEU A 81 29.63 -11.74 -5.41
CA LEU A 81 28.41 -11.34 -6.14
C LEU A 81 27.81 -10.02 -5.63
N PHE A 82 27.94 -9.76 -4.33
CA PHE A 82 27.50 -8.49 -3.74
C PHE A 82 28.39 -7.32 -4.16
N ARG A 83 29.72 -7.51 -4.20
CA ARG A 83 30.68 -6.49 -4.65
C ARG A 83 30.49 -6.10 -6.12
N GLU A 84 30.23 -7.06 -7.01
CA GLU A 84 29.97 -6.75 -8.42
C GLU A 84 28.64 -6.02 -8.64
N ARG A 85 27.60 -6.34 -7.86
CA ARG A 85 26.32 -5.61 -7.92
C ARG A 85 26.44 -4.16 -7.42
N LEU A 86 27.33 -3.89 -6.47
CA LEU A 86 27.59 -2.52 -5.99
C LEU A 86 28.36 -1.68 -7.04
N LYS A 87 29.38 -2.25 -7.71
CA LYS A 87 30.12 -1.54 -8.77
C LYS A 87 29.22 -1.11 -9.94
N VAL A 88 28.30 -1.98 -10.38
CA VAL A 88 27.34 -1.67 -11.46
C VAL A 88 26.35 -0.56 -11.05
N ARG A 89 26.00 -0.48 -9.76
CA ARG A 89 25.05 0.52 -9.24
C ARG A 89 25.70 1.89 -9.08
N PHE A 90 26.93 1.96 -8.56
CA PHE A 90 27.66 3.23 -8.38
C PHE A 90 28.24 3.80 -9.68
N GLY A 91 28.64 2.95 -10.64
CA GLY A 91 29.10 3.41 -11.96
C GLY A 91 28.00 4.11 -12.80
N ARG A 92 26.72 3.80 -12.54
CA ARG A 92 25.58 4.46 -13.21
C ARG A 92 25.22 5.82 -12.62
N GLU A 93 25.60 6.11 -11.38
CA GLU A 93 25.32 7.41 -10.73
C GLU A 93 26.37 8.47 -11.08
N HIS A 94 27.63 8.09 -11.26
CA HIS A 94 28.70 9.02 -11.64
C HIS A 94 28.47 9.68 -13.02
N ASN A 95 27.78 8.99 -13.94
CA ASN A 95 27.41 9.51 -15.26
C ASN A 95 26.15 10.41 -15.29
N ARG A 96 25.45 10.60 -14.15
CA ARG A 96 24.26 11.47 -14.06
C ARG A 96 24.54 12.86 -13.49
N MET A 97 25.61 13.03 -12.71
CA MET A 97 25.91 14.31 -12.06
C MET A 97 26.17 15.50 -13.02
N PRO A 98 26.83 15.33 -14.19
CA PRO A 98 27.02 16.44 -15.13
C PRO A 98 25.70 16.93 -15.77
N LYS A 99 24.72 16.03 -15.95
CA LYS A 99 23.42 16.33 -16.58
C LYS A 99 22.46 17.05 -15.62
N LEU A 100 22.54 16.73 -14.32
CA LEU A 100 21.75 17.40 -13.27
C LEU A 100 22.24 18.83 -12.99
N LYS A 101 23.57 19.06 -13.03
CA LYS A 101 24.14 20.41 -12.89
C LYS A 101 23.77 21.37 -14.02
N ARG A 102 23.67 20.88 -15.26
CA ARG A 102 23.21 21.69 -16.41
C ARG A 102 21.73 22.07 -16.33
N LYS A 103 20.89 21.17 -15.81
CA LYS A 103 19.46 21.43 -15.65
C LYS A 103 19.17 22.49 -14.57
N ALA A 104 19.83 22.39 -13.42
CA ALA A 104 19.70 23.37 -12.35
C ALA A 104 20.12 24.79 -12.78
N LYS A 105 21.16 24.90 -13.62
CA LYS A 105 21.64 26.20 -14.12
C LYS A 105 20.66 26.88 -15.10
N ASN A 106 19.94 26.10 -15.90
CA ASN A 106 18.93 26.62 -16.82
C ASN A 106 17.65 27.05 -16.08
N ASP A 107 17.22 26.26 -15.09
CA ASP A 107 16.01 26.55 -14.30
C ASP A 107 16.17 27.85 -13.45
N GLU A 108 17.41 28.18 -13.05
CA GLU A 108 17.75 29.40 -12.30
C GLU A 108 17.79 30.66 -13.21
N GLU A 109 18.20 30.50 -14.47
CA GLU A 109 18.19 31.56 -15.49
C GLU A 109 16.76 31.93 -15.92
N ASP A 110 15.86 30.95 -16.02
CA ASP A 110 14.44 31.15 -16.36
C ASP A 110 13.67 31.81 -15.20
N ALA A 111 13.99 31.48 -13.95
CA ALA A 111 13.41 32.14 -12.77
C ALA A 111 13.85 33.62 -12.64
N SER A 112 15.08 33.94 -13.06
CA SER A 112 15.60 35.32 -13.11
C SER A 112 14.90 36.17 -14.18
N LYS A 113 14.59 35.59 -15.35
CA LYS A 113 13.81 36.26 -16.40
C LYS A 113 12.35 36.49 -16.01
N ALA A 114 11.72 35.54 -15.31
CA ALA A 114 10.34 35.68 -14.84
C ALA A 114 10.18 36.80 -13.79
N LYS A 115 11.16 36.99 -12.90
CA LYS A 115 11.13 38.07 -11.89
C LYS A 115 11.28 39.47 -12.49
N LYS A 116 12.06 39.64 -13.57
CA LYS A 116 12.17 40.92 -14.30
C LYS A 116 10.89 41.28 -15.08
N SER A 117 10.08 40.30 -15.47
CA SER A 117 8.79 40.52 -16.14
C SER A 117 7.69 41.03 -15.20
N CYS A 118 7.79 40.78 -13.89
CA CYS A 118 6.78 41.20 -12.92
C CYS A 118 7.01 42.60 -12.33
N GLN A 119 8.23 43.15 -12.45
CA GLN A 119 8.58 44.48 -11.93
C GLN A 119 8.23 45.64 -12.89
N ASN A 120 7.78 45.35 -14.11
CA ASN A 120 7.37 46.37 -15.10
C ASN A 120 5.84 46.50 -15.29
N LYS A 121 5.03 46.03 -14.32
CA LYS A 121 3.55 46.14 -14.36
C LYS A 121 2.92 46.89 -13.18
N GLU A 122 3.73 47.50 -12.31
CA GLU A 122 3.30 48.40 -11.24
C GLU A 122 3.69 49.85 -11.56
N ALA A 123 3.12 50.40 -12.64
CA ALA A 123 3.16 51.82 -12.94
C ALA A 123 2.00 52.18 -13.87
N ASP A 124 0.76 51.89 -13.46
CA ASP A 124 -0.45 52.51 -14.00
C ASP A 124 -1.68 52.02 -13.24
N SER A 125 -2.07 52.76 -12.18
CA SER A 125 -3.47 52.99 -11.79
C SER A 125 -3.52 53.70 -10.43
N ASN A 126 -3.21 54.99 -10.42
CA ASN A 126 -3.53 55.88 -9.31
C ASN A 126 -4.73 56.73 -9.75
N ASN A 127 -5.97 56.28 -9.52
CA ASN A 127 -7.08 57.21 -9.29
C ASN A 127 -8.38 56.55 -8.78
N GLN A 128 -9.00 57.27 -7.83
CA GLN A 128 -10.43 57.34 -7.50
C GLN A 128 -11.05 56.45 -6.41
N LYS A 129 -11.29 57.18 -5.30
CA LYS A 129 -12.56 57.40 -4.57
C LYS A 129 -13.03 56.39 -3.52
N ILE A 130 -12.91 56.92 -2.30
CA ILE A 130 -13.55 56.55 -1.03
C ILE A 130 -15.09 56.59 -1.16
N VAL A 131 -15.76 55.47 -0.83
CA VAL A 131 -17.15 55.45 -0.35
C VAL A 131 -17.22 54.48 0.84
N LYS A 132 -17.84 54.96 1.93
CA LYS A 132 -17.98 54.30 3.23
C LYS A 132 -18.96 53.12 3.15
N SER A 133 -18.61 52.01 3.78
CA SER A 133 -19.43 50.82 4.04
C SER A 133 -20.39 51.06 5.23
N PRO A 134 -21.65 50.56 5.20
CA PRO A 134 -22.46 50.43 6.40
C PRO A 134 -22.27 49.05 7.06
N ASP A 135 -22.42 49.07 8.38
CA ASP A 135 -22.29 47.98 9.34
C ASP A 135 -23.19 46.77 9.01
N PHE A 136 -22.64 45.56 9.14
CA PHE A 136 -23.41 44.31 8.99
C PHE A 136 -23.57 43.64 10.36
N ASP A 137 -24.79 43.75 10.88
CA ASP A 137 -25.24 43.18 12.15
C ASP A 137 -25.16 41.64 12.16
N SER A 138 -24.57 41.11 13.23
CA SER A 138 -24.60 39.68 13.54
C SER A 138 -25.97 39.30 14.09
N LYS A 139 -26.77 38.54 13.34
CA LYS A 139 -27.86 37.70 13.89
C LYS A 139 -28.30 36.60 12.91
N THR A 140 -28.49 35.42 13.48
CA THR A 140 -29.22 34.22 13.00
C THR A 140 -28.62 33.39 11.85
N ILE A 141 -27.89 32.33 12.22
CA ILE A 141 -27.68 31.13 11.39
C ILE A 141 -28.85 30.17 11.69
N PRO A 142 -29.71 29.80 10.73
CA PRO A 142 -30.69 28.74 10.94
C PRO A 142 -29.98 27.37 10.85
N SER A 143 -30.15 26.57 11.89
CA SER A 143 -29.79 25.16 11.98
C SER A 143 -30.37 24.38 10.79
N ALA A 144 -29.50 23.84 9.94
CA ALA A 144 -29.89 22.96 8.85
C ALA A 144 -30.29 21.59 9.42
N ASN A 145 -31.57 21.26 9.34
CA ASN A 145 -32.06 19.91 9.59
C ASN A 145 -31.41 18.92 8.60
N PRO A 146 -31.00 17.72 9.05
CA PRO A 146 -30.53 16.68 8.14
C PRO A 146 -31.71 16.22 7.28
N GLY A 147 -31.55 16.38 5.96
CA GLY A 147 -32.55 15.94 4.97
C GLY A 147 -32.82 14.41 5.05
N PRO A 148 -33.94 13.95 4.47
CA PRO A 148 -34.38 12.56 4.60
C PRO A 148 -33.32 11.61 4.02
N SER A 149 -33.07 10.51 4.73
CA SER A 149 -32.17 9.46 4.29
C SER A 149 -32.54 9.00 2.88
N LYS A 150 -31.53 8.95 1.99
CA LYS A 150 -31.70 8.39 0.64
C LYS A 150 -32.26 6.98 0.82
N LYS A 151 -33.47 6.73 0.29
CA LYS A 151 -34.07 5.39 0.22
C LYS A 151 -33.01 4.39 -0.25
N ALA A 152 -32.78 3.34 0.53
CA ALA A 152 -31.82 2.30 0.23
C ALA A 152 -32.16 1.69 -1.14
N VAL A 153 -31.32 1.97 -2.14
CA VAL A 153 -31.34 1.23 -3.39
C VAL A 153 -31.07 -0.21 -3.01
N ASN A 154 -32.00 -1.10 -3.29
CA ASN A 154 -31.91 -2.52 -2.94
C ASN A 154 -30.76 -3.13 -3.76
N SER A 155 -29.55 -3.08 -3.19
CA SER A 155 -28.29 -3.16 -3.95
C SER A 155 -27.99 -4.58 -4.44
N GLY A 156 -28.69 -5.61 -3.94
CA GLY A 156 -28.42 -7.00 -4.26
C GLY A 156 -27.13 -7.55 -3.65
N PHE A 157 -26.35 -6.71 -2.97
CA PHE A 157 -25.03 -7.03 -2.42
C PHE A 157 -25.05 -7.26 -0.91
N GLU A 158 -26.23 -7.33 -0.31
CA GLU A 158 -26.40 -7.51 1.14
C GLU A 158 -25.82 -8.84 1.63
N ALA A 159 -25.51 -8.88 2.94
CA ALA A 159 -24.86 -10.00 3.58
C ALA A 159 -25.71 -11.29 3.55
N ASP A 160 -27.03 -11.21 3.58
CA ASP A 160 -27.95 -12.35 3.49
C ASP A 160 -27.91 -13.06 2.13
N LYS A 161 -27.43 -12.39 1.09
CA LYS A 161 -27.27 -12.93 -0.28
C LYS A 161 -25.90 -13.57 -0.53
N ARG A 162 -25.10 -13.77 0.52
CA ARG A 162 -23.75 -14.33 0.40
C ARG A 162 -23.74 -15.75 -0.15
N LEU A 163 -22.66 -16.09 -0.83
CA LEU A 163 -22.43 -17.45 -1.33
C LEU A 163 -22.30 -18.42 -0.15
N PRO A 164 -22.94 -19.61 -0.22
CA PRO A 164 -22.90 -20.59 0.86
C PRO A 164 -21.52 -21.27 0.95
N ALA A 165 -21.20 -21.90 2.08
CA ALA A 165 -19.95 -22.64 2.28
C ALA A 165 -19.66 -23.68 1.19
N LEU A 166 -20.70 -24.37 0.69
CA LEU A 166 -20.59 -25.36 -0.39
C LEU A 166 -20.03 -24.76 -1.70
N PHE A 167 -20.20 -23.46 -1.93
CA PHE A 167 -19.62 -22.81 -3.11
C PHE A 167 -18.09 -22.89 -3.11
N TYR A 168 -17.46 -22.76 -1.94
CA TYR A 168 -16.01 -22.72 -1.79
C TYR A 168 -15.36 -24.11 -1.68
N ARG A 169 -16.14 -25.14 -1.33
CA ARG A 169 -15.70 -26.54 -1.21
C ARG A 169 -15.56 -27.19 -2.60
N LYS A 170 -14.58 -26.72 -3.36
CA LYS A 170 -14.25 -27.18 -4.70
C LYS A 170 -12.74 -27.20 -4.88
N SER A 171 -12.28 -28.00 -5.84
CA SER A 171 -10.88 -27.99 -6.27
C SER A 171 -10.42 -26.58 -6.63
N CYS A 172 -9.15 -26.26 -6.37
CA CYS A 172 -8.61 -24.92 -6.59
C CYS A 172 -8.82 -24.38 -8.01
N LEU A 173 -8.66 -25.23 -9.03
CA LEU A 173 -8.88 -24.86 -10.43
C LEU A 173 -10.35 -24.57 -10.72
N GLN A 174 -11.27 -25.40 -10.20
CA GLN A 174 -12.70 -25.19 -10.39
C GLN A 174 -13.16 -23.91 -9.68
N LEU A 175 -12.73 -23.71 -8.43
CA LEU A 175 -13.06 -22.50 -7.68
C LEU A 175 -12.54 -21.24 -8.39
N ALA A 176 -11.33 -21.30 -8.98
CA ALA A 176 -10.77 -20.16 -9.68
C ALA A 176 -11.62 -19.71 -10.88
N LYS A 177 -12.20 -20.65 -11.61
CA LYS A 177 -13.14 -20.37 -12.71
C LYS A 177 -14.50 -19.90 -12.18
N ASP A 178 -15.05 -20.61 -11.19
CA ASP A 178 -16.38 -20.33 -10.63
C ASP A 178 -16.48 -18.96 -9.92
N LEU A 179 -15.34 -18.42 -9.48
CA LEU A 179 -15.23 -17.09 -8.92
C LEU A 179 -15.37 -15.98 -9.98
N LEU A 180 -15.09 -16.25 -11.26
CA LEU A 180 -15.31 -15.28 -12.33
C LEU A 180 -16.80 -14.93 -12.42
N GLY A 181 -17.10 -13.63 -12.53
CA GLY A 181 -18.46 -13.12 -12.56
C GLY A 181 -19.13 -12.94 -11.18
N ARG A 182 -18.57 -13.53 -10.11
CA ARG A 182 -19.04 -13.28 -8.73
C ARG A 182 -18.66 -11.89 -8.26
N VAL A 183 -19.41 -11.35 -7.30
CA VAL A 183 -19.16 -10.00 -6.80
C VAL A 183 -18.54 -10.08 -5.42
N LEU A 184 -17.34 -9.52 -5.28
CA LEU A 184 -16.71 -9.30 -3.98
C LEU A 184 -17.30 -8.03 -3.36
N VAL A 185 -17.82 -8.16 -2.14
CA VAL A 185 -18.45 -7.09 -1.39
C VAL A 185 -17.62 -6.80 -0.14
N ARG A 186 -17.25 -5.54 0.04
CA ARG A 186 -16.55 -5.05 1.22
C ARG A 186 -17.33 -3.91 1.84
N ARG A 187 -17.75 -4.08 3.10
CA ARG A 187 -18.28 -2.98 3.91
C ARG A 187 -17.16 -1.98 4.22
N CYS A 188 -17.33 -0.71 3.88
CA CYS A 188 -16.31 0.29 4.14
C CYS A 188 -16.15 0.49 5.66
N PRO A 189 -14.94 0.38 6.23
CA PRO A 189 -14.76 0.47 7.68
C PRO A 189 -15.03 1.87 8.24
N THR A 190 -14.95 2.91 7.42
CA THR A 190 -15.14 4.30 7.86
C THR A 190 -16.58 4.79 7.69
N SER A 191 -17.24 4.47 6.57
CA SER A 191 -18.59 4.97 6.28
C SER A 191 -19.69 3.93 6.42
N GLY A 192 -19.36 2.63 6.44
CA GLY A 192 -20.34 1.55 6.40
C GLY A 192 -20.91 1.24 5.02
N ASP A 193 -20.61 2.07 4.00
CA ASP A 193 -21.06 1.88 2.62
C ASP A 193 -20.49 0.60 1.99
N LEU A 194 -21.22 -0.04 1.08
CA LEU A 194 -20.72 -1.21 0.37
C LEU A 194 -19.85 -0.81 -0.83
N LEU A 195 -18.65 -1.39 -0.88
CA LEU A 195 -17.72 -1.34 -2.00
C LEU A 195 -17.79 -2.68 -2.72
N CYS A 196 -18.25 -2.68 -3.98
CA CYS A 196 -18.55 -3.90 -4.72
C CYS A 196 -17.79 -3.95 -6.04
N GLY A 197 -17.26 -5.11 -6.41
CA GLY A 197 -16.75 -5.33 -7.76
C GLY A 197 -16.83 -6.77 -8.21
N LYS A 198 -17.17 -6.94 -9.49
CA LYS A 198 -17.26 -8.25 -10.17
C LYS A 198 -15.86 -8.78 -10.42
N ILE A 199 -15.59 -10.01 -10.03
CA ILE A 199 -14.30 -10.66 -10.23
C ILE A 199 -14.15 -11.00 -11.71
N VAL A 200 -13.05 -10.56 -12.33
CA VAL A 200 -12.81 -10.75 -13.78
C VAL A 200 -11.48 -11.43 -14.08
N GLU A 201 -10.63 -11.65 -13.08
CA GLU A 201 -9.35 -12.36 -13.22
C GLU A 201 -8.95 -13.04 -11.91
N THR A 202 -8.54 -14.30 -12.00
CA THR A 202 -8.11 -15.15 -10.88
C THR A 202 -6.87 -15.98 -11.25
N GLU A 203 -6.11 -16.43 -10.24
CA GLU A 203 -5.03 -17.41 -10.39
C GLU A 203 -5.20 -18.54 -9.36
N ALA A 204 -5.05 -19.78 -9.80
CA ALA A 204 -5.04 -20.93 -8.92
C ALA A 204 -3.61 -21.26 -8.44
N TYR A 205 -3.50 -21.59 -7.14
CA TYR A 205 -2.29 -22.09 -6.51
C TYR A 205 -2.60 -23.42 -5.82
N LEU A 206 -2.06 -24.52 -6.35
CA LEU A 206 -2.51 -25.88 -6.03
C LEU A 206 -1.93 -26.48 -4.74
N GLY A 207 -1.30 -25.66 -3.90
CA GLY A 207 -0.78 -26.12 -2.61
C GLY A 207 0.55 -26.87 -2.72
N ARG A 208 0.59 -28.08 -2.15
CA ARG A 208 1.81 -28.87 -1.92
C ARG A 208 2.68 -29.06 -3.17
N GLU A 209 2.08 -29.28 -4.32
CA GLU A 209 2.79 -29.61 -5.55
C GLU A 209 3.28 -28.36 -6.30
N ASP A 210 2.61 -27.23 -6.09
CA ASP A 210 2.78 -26.04 -6.92
C ASP A 210 3.98 -25.21 -6.52
N LYS A 211 5.03 -25.22 -7.34
CA LYS A 211 6.28 -24.46 -7.10
C LYS A 211 6.06 -22.94 -6.99
N ALA A 212 4.95 -22.42 -7.51
CA ALA A 212 4.60 -21.01 -7.40
C ALA A 212 3.82 -20.67 -6.11
N ALA A 213 3.34 -21.66 -5.37
CA ALA A 213 2.54 -21.45 -4.17
C ALA A 213 3.38 -21.19 -2.93
N HIS A 214 2.88 -20.36 -2.01
CA HIS A 214 3.52 -20.18 -0.69
C HIS A 214 3.55 -21.46 0.16
N SER A 215 2.66 -22.40 -0.15
CA SER A 215 2.46 -23.70 0.50
C SER A 215 3.20 -24.83 -0.22
N TYR A 216 4.04 -24.54 -1.21
CA TYR A 216 4.85 -25.54 -1.91
C TYR A 216 5.58 -26.46 -0.92
N LYS A 217 5.61 -27.76 -1.22
CA LYS A 217 6.07 -28.84 -0.34
C LYS A 217 5.33 -28.97 0.99
N GLY A 218 4.10 -28.46 1.07
CA GLY A 218 3.28 -28.47 2.28
C GLY A 218 3.78 -27.48 3.34
N LYS A 219 4.54 -26.46 2.94
CA LYS A 219 5.10 -25.48 3.88
C LYS A 219 4.00 -24.66 4.55
N LYS A 220 3.75 -24.91 5.83
CA LYS A 220 2.84 -24.13 6.67
C LYS A 220 3.62 -23.17 7.58
N THR A 221 3.22 -21.92 7.57
CA THR A 221 3.78 -20.81 8.37
C THR A 221 2.63 -19.97 8.91
N ASP A 222 2.89 -19.15 9.92
CA ASP A 222 1.86 -18.21 10.42
C ASP A 222 1.31 -17.30 9.32
N LYS A 223 2.19 -16.91 8.39
CA LYS A 223 1.83 -16.04 7.26
C LYS A 223 0.81 -16.68 6.32
N ASN A 224 0.97 -17.96 5.96
CA ASN A 224 0.10 -18.64 4.99
C ASN A 224 -0.90 -19.61 5.64
N SER A 225 -1.00 -19.61 6.97
CA SER A 225 -1.90 -20.47 7.73
C SER A 225 -3.36 -20.45 7.24
N ALA A 226 -3.83 -19.31 6.72
CA ALA A 226 -5.16 -19.17 6.11
C ALA A 226 -5.41 -20.08 4.90
N MET A 227 -4.36 -20.46 4.14
CA MET A 227 -4.47 -21.42 3.02
C MET A 227 -4.71 -22.87 3.51
N PHE A 228 -4.52 -23.13 4.80
CA PHE A 228 -4.74 -24.43 5.43
C PHE A 228 -5.96 -24.42 6.35
N MET A 229 -6.77 -23.36 6.29
CA MET A 229 -8.06 -23.24 6.97
C MET A 229 -9.18 -23.63 6.01
N ASP A 230 -10.41 -23.71 6.53
CA ASP A 230 -11.57 -24.15 5.77
C ASP A 230 -11.74 -23.38 4.44
N PRO A 231 -12.21 -24.04 3.37
CA PRO A 231 -12.49 -23.38 2.10
C PRO A 231 -13.45 -22.20 2.28
N GLY A 232 -13.13 -21.07 1.65
CA GLY A 232 -13.83 -19.80 1.89
C GLY A 232 -13.12 -18.87 2.87
N THR A 233 -12.04 -19.31 3.51
CA THR A 233 -11.20 -18.44 4.34
C THR A 233 -10.40 -17.44 3.49
N ALA A 234 -10.48 -16.16 3.80
CA ALA A 234 -9.69 -15.11 3.18
C ALA A 234 -8.22 -15.20 3.60
N TYR A 235 -7.32 -15.34 2.63
CA TYR A 235 -5.89 -15.25 2.84
C TYR A 235 -5.34 -13.93 2.26
N VAL A 236 -5.02 -13.01 3.16
CA VAL A 236 -4.47 -11.69 2.81
C VAL A 236 -3.04 -11.56 3.31
N TYR A 237 -2.13 -11.19 2.42
CA TYR A 237 -0.73 -10.98 2.77
C TYR A 237 -0.16 -9.71 2.15
N ASN A 238 0.85 -9.15 2.83
CA ASN A 238 1.59 -8.01 2.30
C ASN A 238 2.68 -8.48 1.31
N ILE A 239 2.77 -7.81 0.17
CA ILE A 239 3.78 -7.96 -0.85
C ILE A 239 4.50 -6.61 -1.04
N TYR A 240 5.82 -6.66 -1.23
CA TYR A 240 6.67 -5.47 -1.37
C TYR A 240 6.53 -4.46 -0.21
N GLY A 241 6.21 -4.94 1.00
CA GLY A 241 6.07 -4.13 2.23
C GLY A 241 4.79 -3.29 2.33
N MET A 242 4.19 -2.86 1.22
CA MET A 242 3.11 -1.86 1.22
C MET A 242 1.80 -2.30 0.54
N TYR A 243 1.84 -3.37 -0.25
CA TYR A 243 0.69 -3.80 -1.03
C TYR A 243 0.08 -5.07 -0.48
N CYS A 244 -1.24 -5.24 -0.60
CA CYS A 244 -1.91 -6.49 -0.25
C CYS A 244 -2.19 -7.34 -1.49
N CYS A 245 -2.27 -8.65 -1.29
CA CYS A 245 -2.92 -9.59 -2.20
C CYS A 245 -3.99 -10.35 -1.43
N PHE A 246 -5.14 -10.58 -2.07
CA PHE A 246 -6.28 -11.26 -1.46
C PHE A 246 -6.53 -12.59 -2.17
N ASN A 247 -6.57 -13.67 -1.40
CA ASN A 247 -6.78 -15.02 -1.89
C ASN A 247 -7.93 -15.65 -1.11
N VAL A 248 -8.51 -16.71 -1.65
CA VAL A 248 -9.55 -17.52 -1.01
C VAL A 248 -9.05 -18.96 -0.89
N SER A 249 -9.05 -19.51 0.32
CA SER A 249 -8.76 -20.92 0.56
C SER A 249 -9.75 -21.79 -0.24
N SER A 250 -9.24 -22.80 -0.94
CA SER A 250 -10.06 -23.77 -1.68
C SER A 250 -10.01 -25.13 -1.00
N GLU A 251 -10.66 -26.13 -1.59
CA GLU A 251 -10.38 -27.51 -1.23
C GLU A 251 -8.93 -27.88 -1.61
N GLY A 252 -8.29 -28.72 -0.79
CA GLY A 252 -6.89 -29.12 -0.90
C GLY A 252 -5.97 -28.38 0.06
N GLU A 253 -5.06 -29.11 0.73
CA GLU A 253 -4.17 -28.53 1.74
C GLU A 253 -3.25 -27.44 1.16
N GLY A 254 -3.36 -26.23 1.70
CA GLY A 254 -2.55 -25.11 1.28
C GLY A 254 -2.94 -24.57 -0.10
N ALA A 255 -4.06 -24.99 -0.68
CA ALA A 255 -4.52 -24.52 -1.97
C ALA A 255 -5.37 -23.23 -1.83
N ALA A 256 -5.17 -22.28 -2.73
CA ALA A 256 -5.92 -21.04 -2.70
C ALA A 256 -6.01 -20.37 -4.08
N VAL A 257 -7.07 -19.59 -4.28
CA VAL A 257 -7.27 -18.77 -5.47
C VAL A 257 -6.91 -17.33 -5.17
N LEU A 258 -5.93 -16.76 -5.88
CA LEU A 258 -5.64 -15.33 -5.86
C LEU A 258 -6.66 -14.60 -6.74
N LEU A 259 -7.34 -13.59 -6.18
CA LEU A 259 -8.07 -12.63 -6.99
C LEU A 259 -7.07 -11.62 -7.55
N ARG A 260 -7.18 -11.32 -8.84
CA ARG A 260 -6.27 -10.39 -9.51
C ARG A 260 -6.93 -9.12 -9.99
N ALA A 261 -8.16 -9.21 -10.47
CA ALA A 261 -8.85 -8.03 -10.93
C ALA A 261 -10.34 -8.09 -10.66
N ILE A 262 -10.90 -6.91 -10.42
CA ILE A 262 -12.34 -6.69 -10.34
C ILE A 262 -12.75 -5.58 -11.30
N GLU A 263 -13.96 -5.67 -11.81
CA GLU A 263 -14.71 -4.60 -12.43
C GLU A 263 -15.53 -3.87 -11.35
N PRO A 264 -15.24 -2.60 -11.02
CA PRO A 264 -15.96 -1.86 -9.98
C PRO A 264 -17.45 -1.68 -10.31
N ILE A 265 -18.33 -1.93 -9.35
CA ILE A 265 -19.79 -1.80 -9.50
C ILE A 265 -20.36 -0.70 -8.60
N GLN A 266 -20.03 -0.73 -7.31
CA GLN A 266 -20.60 0.18 -6.30
C GLN A 266 -19.51 0.77 -5.41
N GLY A 267 -19.67 2.03 -5.00
CA GLY A 267 -18.69 2.72 -4.14
C GLY A 267 -17.50 3.32 -4.88
N LEU A 268 -17.67 3.65 -6.17
CA LEU A 268 -16.60 4.13 -7.07
C LEU A 268 -15.87 5.37 -6.52
N GLU A 269 -16.59 6.29 -5.89
CA GLU A 269 -16.00 7.50 -5.29
C GLU A 269 -15.05 7.16 -4.15
N ILE A 270 -15.45 6.25 -3.26
CA ILE A 270 -14.62 5.77 -2.15
C ILE A 270 -13.42 5.00 -2.69
N MET A 271 -13.63 4.10 -3.65
CA MET A 271 -12.55 3.36 -4.32
C MET A 271 -11.52 4.31 -4.96
N THR A 272 -12.00 5.36 -5.62
CA THR A 272 -11.13 6.38 -6.24
C THR A 272 -10.35 7.14 -5.19
N ARG A 273 -10.98 7.56 -4.09
CA ARG A 273 -10.32 8.22 -2.96
C ARG A 273 -9.23 7.34 -2.35
N ASN A 274 -9.55 6.08 -2.07
CA ASN A 274 -8.62 5.11 -1.49
C ASN A 274 -7.37 4.92 -2.38
N ARG A 275 -7.57 4.86 -3.70
CA ARG A 275 -6.48 4.71 -4.68
C ARG A 275 -5.68 5.99 -4.91
N SER A 276 -6.28 7.16 -4.70
CA SER A 276 -5.63 8.46 -4.89
C SER A 276 -4.86 8.94 -3.67
N ALA A 277 -5.16 8.44 -2.46
CA ALA A 277 -4.52 8.87 -1.21
C ALA A 277 -2.98 8.76 -1.19
N GLN A 278 -2.41 7.82 -1.96
CA GLN A 278 -0.95 7.62 -2.07
C GLN A 278 -0.38 8.16 -3.38
N ARG A 279 -1.19 8.84 -4.20
CA ARG A 279 -0.75 9.41 -5.47
C ARG A 279 -0.34 10.87 -5.28
N LYS A 280 0.58 11.31 -6.12
CA LYS A 280 0.93 12.73 -6.22
C LYS A 280 -0.32 13.52 -6.63
N GLU A 281 -0.47 14.72 -6.09
CA GLU A 281 -1.57 15.63 -6.43
C GLU A 281 -1.62 15.95 -7.93
N THR A 282 -0.46 16.01 -8.59
CA THR A 282 -0.32 16.24 -10.03
C THR A 282 -0.63 15.01 -10.89
N ALA A 283 -0.93 13.86 -10.29
CA ALA A 283 -1.18 12.64 -11.04
C ALA A 283 -2.54 12.69 -11.72
N LYS A 284 -2.60 12.24 -12.98
CA LYS A 284 -3.85 12.16 -13.75
C LYS A 284 -4.95 11.40 -12.98
N ALA A 285 -6.18 11.89 -13.07
CA ALA A 285 -7.35 11.23 -12.52
C ALA A 285 -7.46 9.75 -12.96
N LEU A 286 -7.83 8.89 -12.01
CA LEU A 286 -8.04 7.46 -12.25
C LEU A 286 -9.27 7.23 -13.11
N LYS A 287 -9.14 6.38 -14.12
CA LYS A 287 -10.30 5.81 -14.83
C LYS A 287 -10.90 4.68 -14.01
N SER A 288 -12.19 4.41 -14.16
CA SER A 288 -12.88 3.33 -13.43
C SER A 288 -12.15 1.98 -13.53
N LYS A 289 -11.72 1.57 -14.73
CA LYS A 289 -10.95 0.32 -14.94
C LYS A 289 -9.63 0.25 -14.17
N GLU A 290 -9.02 1.39 -13.82
CA GLU A 290 -7.73 1.45 -13.12
C GLU A 290 -7.86 1.28 -11.60
N LEU A 291 -9.10 1.26 -11.10
CA LEU A 291 -9.40 1.00 -9.69
C LEU A 291 -9.18 -0.48 -9.35
N GLY A 292 -9.59 -1.38 -10.24
CA GLY A 292 -9.64 -2.82 -9.99
C GLY A 292 -8.71 -3.69 -10.82
N ASN A 293 -7.98 -3.15 -11.82
CA ASN A 293 -7.16 -3.93 -12.75
C ASN A 293 -5.78 -4.36 -12.20
N GLY A 294 -5.75 -4.99 -11.03
CA GLY A 294 -4.54 -5.61 -10.47
C GLY A 294 -4.71 -6.01 -9.00
N PRO A 295 -3.99 -7.05 -8.54
CA PRO A 295 -4.27 -7.72 -7.27
C PRO A 295 -4.19 -6.77 -6.08
N SER A 296 -3.21 -5.87 -6.10
CA SER A 296 -3.03 -4.87 -5.05
C SER A 296 -3.84 -3.60 -5.27
N LYS A 297 -4.24 -3.32 -6.51
CA LYS A 297 -5.04 -2.13 -6.84
C LYS A 297 -6.45 -2.31 -6.27
N PHE A 298 -7.09 -3.44 -6.55
CA PHE A 298 -8.43 -3.64 -6.02
C PHE A 298 -8.44 -3.79 -4.49
N CYS A 299 -7.40 -4.40 -3.89
CA CYS A 299 -7.26 -4.42 -2.43
C CYS A 299 -7.28 -3.00 -1.85
N GLN A 300 -6.54 -2.07 -2.47
CA GLN A 300 -6.54 -0.66 -2.04
C GLN A 300 -7.90 -0.01 -2.29
N ALA A 301 -8.49 -0.19 -3.47
CA ALA A 301 -9.80 0.37 -3.80
C ALA A 301 -10.87 -0.05 -2.78
N LEU A 302 -10.87 -1.31 -2.36
CA LEU A 302 -11.80 -1.88 -1.38
C LEU A 302 -11.37 -1.66 0.09
N ALA A 303 -10.25 -0.99 0.37
CA ALA A 303 -9.69 -0.86 1.72
C ALA A 303 -9.47 -2.22 2.43
N ILE A 304 -9.02 -3.23 1.68
CA ILE A 304 -8.61 -4.54 2.19
C ILE A 304 -7.18 -4.44 2.72
N THR A 305 -6.99 -4.77 3.99
CA THR A 305 -5.66 -4.88 4.61
C THR A 305 -5.49 -6.23 5.29
N LYS A 306 -4.25 -6.69 5.43
CA LYS A 306 -3.94 -7.93 6.16
C LYS A 306 -4.53 -7.91 7.59
N ASN A 307 -4.42 -6.79 8.29
CA ASN A 307 -4.83 -6.69 9.69
C ASN A 307 -6.34 -6.72 9.89
N THR A 308 -7.11 -6.38 8.85
CA THR A 308 -8.57 -6.35 8.93
C THR A 308 -9.20 -7.62 8.38
N ILE A 309 -8.69 -8.14 7.26
CA ILE A 309 -9.39 -9.17 6.47
C ILE A 309 -8.74 -10.56 6.53
N ASN A 310 -7.44 -10.68 6.84
CA ASN A 310 -6.78 -11.99 6.82
C ASN A 310 -7.42 -12.96 7.82
N LYS A 311 -7.62 -14.22 7.41
CA LYS A 311 -8.28 -15.30 8.16
C LYS A 311 -9.77 -15.12 8.42
N GLN A 312 -10.41 -14.08 7.89
CA GLN A 312 -11.87 -13.99 7.96
C GLN A 312 -12.52 -15.05 7.07
N ASP A 313 -13.62 -15.64 7.54
CA ASP A 313 -14.45 -16.56 6.77
C ASP A 313 -15.47 -15.77 5.94
N LEU A 314 -15.45 -15.96 4.61
CA LEU A 314 -16.35 -15.26 3.68
C LEU A 314 -17.82 -15.66 3.84
N VAL A 315 -18.10 -16.80 4.49
CA VAL A 315 -19.46 -17.29 4.74
C VAL A 315 -20.07 -16.63 5.97
N SER A 316 -19.27 -16.17 6.93
CA SER A 316 -19.77 -15.62 8.21
C SER A 316 -19.35 -14.17 8.49
N SER A 317 -18.35 -13.64 7.78
CA SER A 317 -17.83 -12.29 8.03
C SER A 317 -18.89 -11.18 7.85
N PRO A 318 -18.94 -10.18 8.77
CA PRO A 318 -19.77 -8.98 8.61
C PRO A 318 -19.12 -7.91 7.71
N ASP A 319 -17.83 -8.09 7.42
CA ASP A 319 -16.94 -7.12 6.82
C ASP A 319 -16.75 -7.34 5.32
N ILE A 320 -16.65 -8.60 4.91
CA ILE A 320 -16.35 -9.00 3.54
C ILE A 320 -17.04 -10.32 3.21
N TRP A 321 -17.69 -10.37 2.07
CA TRP A 321 -18.37 -11.58 1.57
C TRP A 321 -18.40 -11.56 0.05
N MET A 322 -18.87 -12.63 -0.55
CA MET A 322 -19.14 -12.68 -1.98
C MET A 322 -20.61 -13.00 -2.19
N VAL A 323 -21.20 -12.43 -3.23
CA VAL A 323 -22.56 -12.76 -3.65
C VAL A 323 -22.55 -13.33 -5.08
N ALA A 324 -23.67 -13.95 -5.46
CA ALA A 324 -23.90 -14.35 -6.84
C ALA A 324 -23.79 -13.15 -7.78
N GLY A 325 -23.29 -13.40 -8.98
CA GLY A 325 -23.22 -12.41 -10.05
C GLY A 325 -23.48 -13.08 -11.38
N GLU A 326 -22.87 -12.57 -12.44
CA GLU A 326 -23.01 -13.14 -13.77
C GLU A 326 -22.40 -14.55 -13.82
N ASN A 327 -23.06 -15.47 -14.51
CA ASN A 327 -22.46 -16.76 -14.87
C ASN A 327 -21.67 -16.56 -16.16
N ILE A 328 -20.35 -16.73 -16.10
CA ILE A 328 -19.47 -16.62 -17.26
C ILE A 328 -19.42 -17.98 -17.96
N ASP A 329 -19.78 -18.02 -19.25
CA ASP A 329 -19.67 -19.24 -20.05
C ASP A 329 -18.20 -19.63 -20.20
N ASP A 330 -17.89 -20.93 -20.21
CA ASP A 330 -16.51 -21.42 -20.37
C ASP A 330 -15.86 -20.92 -21.67
N ARG A 331 -16.65 -20.66 -22.73
CA ARG A 331 -16.18 -20.04 -23.99
C ARG A 331 -15.74 -18.59 -23.84
N GLN A 332 -16.04 -17.96 -22.72
CA GLN A 332 -15.61 -16.61 -22.36
C GLN A 332 -14.48 -16.62 -21.31
N VAL A 333 -14.01 -17.79 -20.86
CA VAL A 333 -12.94 -17.91 -19.87
C VAL A 333 -11.62 -18.21 -20.56
N VAL A 334 -10.71 -17.24 -20.57
CA VAL A 334 -9.35 -17.42 -21.09
C VAL A 334 -8.48 -18.06 -20.01
N ALA A 335 -7.93 -19.24 -20.30
CA ALA A 335 -6.89 -19.88 -19.50
C ALA A 335 -5.49 -19.48 -20.02
N SER A 336 -4.61 -19.01 -19.14
CA SER A 336 -3.29 -18.52 -19.51
C SER A 336 -2.25 -18.75 -18.41
N LYS A 337 -0.98 -18.46 -18.72
CA LYS A 337 0.11 -18.52 -17.74
C LYS A 337 -0.11 -17.48 -16.64
N ARG A 338 0.33 -17.82 -15.42
CA ARG A 338 0.28 -16.92 -14.26
C ARG A 338 1.34 -15.83 -14.37
N ILE A 339 1.10 -14.71 -13.68
CA ILE A 339 1.93 -13.50 -13.77
C ILE A 339 2.98 -13.48 -12.65
N ASN A 340 4.21 -13.08 -12.99
CA ASN A 340 5.32 -12.86 -12.05
C ASN A 340 5.76 -14.09 -11.25
N ILE A 341 5.65 -15.29 -11.83
CA ILE A 341 6.07 -16.56 -11.20
C ILE A 341 7.32 -17.18 -11.82
N GLY A 342 8.19 -16.40 -12.48
CA GLY A 342 9.36 -16.92 -13.24
C GLY A 342 10.35 -17.78 -12.44
N TYR A 343 10.27 -17.79 -11.12
CA TYR A 343 11.04 -18.67 -10.23
C TYR A 343 10.47 -20.10 -10.12
N ALA A 344 9.27 -20.35 -10.65
CA ALA A 344 8.51 -21.58 -10.43
C ALA A 344 8.80 -22.70 -11.45
N GLU A 345 9.88 -22.59 -12.23
CA GLU A 345 10.33 -23.62 -13.18
C GLU A 345 9.19 -24.06 -14.14
N ASP A 346 8.93 -25.36 -14.24
CA ASP A 346 7.88 -25.98 -15.05
C ASP A 346 6.45 -25.52 -14.71
N TRP A 347 6.24 -24.90 -13.55
CA TRP A 347 4.94 -24.34 -13.15
C TRP A 347 4.65 -22.97 -13.77
N VAL A 348 5.63 -22.35 -14.42
CA VAL A 348 5.49 -21.08 -15.16
C VAL A 348 4.56 -21.25 -16.37
N ASP A 349 4.62 -22.40 -17.03
CA ASP A 349 3.89 -22.64 -18.27
C ASP A 349 2.47 -23.19 -18.06
N LYS A 350 2.10 -23.50 -16.81
CA LYS A 350 0.77 -24.04 -16.49
C LYS A 350 -0.32 -22.98 -16.71
N PRO A 351 -1.44 -23.32 -17.38
CA PRO A 351 -2.53 -22.38 -17.68
C PRO A 351 -3.47 -22.18 -16.47
N TYR A 352 -2.91 -21.78 -15.33
CA TYR A 352 -3.62 -21.66 -14.06
C TYR A 352 -4.06 -20.23 -13.71
N ARG A 353 -4.05 -19.34 -14.70
CA ARG A 353 -4.67 -18.01 -14.63
C ARG A 353 -5.91 -17.98 -15.50
N PHE A 354 -7.02 -17.51 -14.95
CA PHE A 354 -8.30 -17.44 -15.64
C PHE A 354 -8.82 -16.01 -15.67
N TYR A 355 -9.37 -15.57 -16.79
CA TYR A 355 -10.01 -14.26 -16.88
C TYR A 355 -11.10 -14.20 -17.93
N VAL A 356 -11.99 -13.22 -17.79
CA VAL A 356 -13.10 -12.98 -18.71
C VAL A 356 -12.57 -12.35 -20.01
N LEU A 357 -12.83 -13.01 -21.14
CA LEU A 357 -12.44 -12.55 -22.48
C LEU A 357 -12.94 -11.13 -22.73
N ASP A 358 -12.08 -10.30 -23.32
CA ASP A 358 -12.36 -8.90 -23.69
C ASP A 358 -12.75 -7.93 -22.56
N ASN A 359 -12.78 -8.37 -21.31
CA ASN A 359 -13.07 -7.47 -20.20
C ASN A 359 -11.94 -6.44 -19.99
N SER A 360 -12.30 -5.15 -19.99
CA SER A 360 -11.33 -4.04 -19.95
C SER A 360 -10.62 -3.86 -18.60
N CYS A 361 -11.12 -4.51 -17.55
CA CYS A 361 -10.57 -4.48 -16.19
C CYS A 361 -9.57 -5.61 -15.93
N VAL A 362 -9.38 -6.57 -16.84
CA VAL A 362 -8.32 -7.59 -16.74
C VAL A 362 -6.96 -6.90 -16.63
N SER A 363 -6.11 -7.36 -15.71
CA SER A 363 -4.86 -6.67 -15.38
C SER A 363 -3.81 -6.80 -16.49
N VAL A 364 -3.65 -7.99 -17.07
CA VAL A 364 -2.75 -8.27 -18.21
C VAL A 364 -3.44 -9.23 -19.17
N ARG A 365 -3.60 -8.83 -20.42
CA ARG A 365 -4.23 -9.68 -21.46
C ARG A 365 -3.18 -10.53 -22.17
N ASP A 366 -3.45 -11.82 -22.30
CA ASP A 366 -2.66 -12.77 -23.11
C ASP A 366 -3.32 -12.93 -24.48
N LYS A 367 -2.78 -12.23 -25.48
CA LYS A 367 -3.35 -12.21 -26.83
C LYS A 367 -3.30 -13.57 -27.54
N SER A 368 -2.29 -14.37 -27.24
CA SER A 368 -2.16 -15.70 -27.83
C SER A 368 -3.20 -16.65 -27.22
N ALA A 369 -3.37 -16.63 -25.90
CA ALA A 369 -4.42 -17.42 -25.25
C ALA A 369 -5.84 -17.00 -25.67
N GLU A 370 -6.07 -15.69 -25.84
CA GLU A 370 -7.34 -15.18 -26.38
C GLU A 370 -7.60 -15.63 -27.82
N ALA A 371 -6.57 -15.69 -28.67
CA ALA A 371 -6.71 -16.16 -30.04
C ALA A 371 -7.04 -17.66 -30.07
N LEU A 372 -6.36 -18.46 -29.25
CA LEU A 372 -6.62 -19.90 -29.11
C LEU A 372 -8.05 -20.19 -28.65
N LEU A 373 -8.57 -19.43 -27.68
CA LEU A 373 -9.94 -19.60 -27.21
C LEU A 373 -10.96 -19.26 -28.32
N ARG A 374 -10.71 -18.23 -29.14
CA ARG A 374 -11.61 -17.85 -30.25
C ARG A 374 -11.61 -18.84 -31.41
N SER A 375 -10.54 -19.62 -31.55
CA SER A 375 -10.43 -20.64 -32.59
C SER A 375 -10.93 -22.02 -32.15
N SER A 376 -11.25 -22.19 -30.87
CA SER A 376 -11.82 -23.42 -30.30
C SER A 376 -13.34 -23.33 -30.31
#